data_AF-D6X9F3-F1
#
_entry.id   AF-D6X9F3-F1
#
_cell.length_a   1.000
_cell.length_b   1.000
_cell.length_c   1.000
_cell.angle_alpha   90.00
_cell.angle_beta   90.00
_cell.angle_gamma   90.00
#
_symmetry.space_group_name_H-M   'P 1'
#
loop_
_entity.id
_entity.type
_entity.pdbx_description
1 polymer ?
#
loop_
_entity_poly.entity_id
_entity_poly.type
_entity_poly.pdbx_seq_one_letter_code
_entity_poly.pdbx_strand_id
1 'polypeptide(L)'
;MAEEPLPWAGEGRGYYLRLDPARRTLWSCVRGGPTDPGRWPEWTNDAWWHSLERGSTGRLPLGPGLVFRLAVAARRTAFARVHPDGDELVLVATDTDSPAVVARLPLPAMDGAPRPGGTPWDGVQRRAVAASPGSPLVAVTRGGHGEIHLIDAEAAPGASPLVTTLKVPTPLNDGGHLALITPGDGAHGDPVGR
;
A
#
# COMPACT_ATOMS: atom_id res chain seq x y z
N MET A 1 4.50 27.21 -21.20
CA MET A 1 5.28 27.21 -19.95
C MET A 1 5.03 25.89 -19.26
N ALA A 2 6.04 25.26 -18.66
CA ALA A 2 5.82 24.06 -17.85
C ALA A 2 5.16 24.47 -16.53
N GLU A 3 4.19 23.69 -16.07
CA GLU A 3 3.62 23.85 -14.72
C GLU A 3 4.68 23.52 -13.66
N GLU A 4 4.57 24.16 -12.50
CA GLU A 4 5.47 23.91 -11.37
C GLU A 4 5.23 22.51 -10.79
N PRO A 5 6.28 21.70 -10.53
CA PRO A 5 6.11 20.37 -9.95
C PRO A 5 5.49 20.42 -8.55
N LEU A 6 4.59 19.47 -8.26
CA LEU A 6 4.04 19.30 -6.91
C LEU A 6 5.15 18.83 -5.92
N PRO A 7 5.30 19.48 -4.75
CA PRO A 7 6.30 19.08 -3.76
C PRO A 7 5.85 17.84 -2.98
N TRP A 8 6.81 17.01 -2.56
CA TRP A 8 6.58 15.86 -1.68
C TRP A 8 6.26 16.21 -0.23
N ALA A 9 6.01 17.49 0.08
CA ALA A 9 5.77 18.00 1.43
C ALA A 9 6.84 17.57 2.46
N GLY A 10 8.11 17.52 2.03
CA GLY A 10 9.27 17.16 2.85
C GLY A 10 10.34 16.41 2.04
N GLU A 11 11.40 15.96 2.71
CA GLU A 11 12.46 15.18 2.08
C GLU A 11 12.00 13.76 1.68
N GLY A 12 12.77 13.15 0.78
CA GLY A 12 12.55 11.79 0.29
C GLY A 12 12.14 11.76 -1.19
N ARG A 13 11.77 10.56 -1.64
CA ARG A 13 11.36 10.29 -3.02
C ARG A 13 10.00 9.60 -3.04
N GLY A 14 9.08 10.12 -3.84
CA GLY A 14 7.79 9.48 -4.12
C GLY A 14 7.93 8.22 -4.96
N TYR A 15 7.20 7.18 -4.57
CA TYR A 15 7.07 5.91 -5.28
C TYR A 15 5.58 5.55 -5.44
N TYR A 16 5.28 4.80 -6.50
CA TYR A 16 3.96 4.22 -6.73
C TYR A 16 2.82 5.25 -6.71
N LEU A 17 2.92 6.31 -7.51
CA LEU A 17 1.86 7.33 -7.61
C LEU A 17 0.56 6.68 -8.08
N ARG A 18 -0.54 6.94 -7.36
CA ARG A 18 -1.89 6.44 -7.62
C ARG A 18 -2.89 7.58 -7.64
N LEU A 19 -3.92 7.46 -8.47
CA LEU A 19 -5.09 8.32 -8.41
C LEU A 19 -6.22 7.60 -7.70
N ASP A 20 -6.82 8.22 -6.69
CA ASP A 20 -8.17 7.89 -6.23
C ASP A 20 -9.16 8.64 -7.14
N PRO A 21 -9.82 7.96 -8.10
CA PRO A 21 -10.70 8.62 -9.05
C PRO A 21 -12.00 9.10 -8.41
N ALA A 22 -12.43 8.49 -7.30
CA ALA A 22 -13.65 8.86 -6.61
C ALA A 22 -13.48 10.16 -5.80
N ARG A 23 -12.30 10.35 -5.18
CA ARG A 23 -11.98 11.53 -4.37
C ARG A 23 -11.08 12.55 -5.05
N ARG A 24 -10.67 12.28 -6.29
CA ARG A 24 -9.70 13.08 -7.04
C ARG A 24 -8.45 13.40 -6.19
N THR A 25 -7.93 12.38 -5.51
CA THR A 25 -6.76 12.52 -4.63
C THR A 25 -5.62 11.69 -5.16
N LEU A 26 -4.44 12.29 -5.27
CA LEU A 26 -3.20 11.58 -5.58
C LEU A 26 -2.63 10.97 -4.30
N TRP A 27 -2.09 9.77 -4.41
CA TRP A 27 -1.45 9.04 -3.33
C TRP A 27 -0.07 8.55 -3.75
N SER A 28 0.89 8.58 -2.83
CA SER A 28 2.22 8.01 -3.06
C SER A 28 2.81 7.54 -1.72
N CYS A 29 3.77 6.63 -1.80
CA CYS A 29 4.67 6.36 -0.68
C CYS A 29 5.92 7.23 -0.86
N VAL A 30 6.14 8.21 0.01
CA VAL A 30 7.40 8.96 0.02
C VAL A 30 8.37 8.25 0.95
N ARG A 31 9.50 7.81 0.39
CA ARG A 31 10.53 7.08 1.11
C ARG A 31 11.75 7.95 1.36
N GLY A 32 12.27 7.92 2.58
CA GLY A 32 13.52 8.55 2.99
C GLY A 32 14.45 7.56 3.71
N GLY A 33 15.35 8.10 4.53
CA GLY A 33 16.32 7.30 5.29
C GLY A 33 17.60 6.97 4.51
N PRO A 34 18.40 6.00 4.99
CA PRO A 34 19.70 5.66 4.40
C PRO A 34 19.60 5.24 2.93
N THR A 35 20.55 5.65 2.09
CA THR A 35 20.56 5.28 0.66
C THR A 35 21.00 3.84 0.40
N ASP A 36 21.64 3.21 1.37
CA ASP A 36 22.10 1.82 1.29
C ASP A 36 20.89 0.85 1.27
N PRO A 37 20.72 0.05 0.20
CA PRO A 37 19.70 -0.99 0.13
C PRO A 37 19.70 -1.99 1.28
N GLY A 38 20.87 -2.34 1.83
CA GLY A 38 20.99 -3.28 2.94
C GLY A 38 20.36 -2.77 4.23
N ARG A 39 20.14 -1.45 4.31
CA ARG A 39 19.52 -0.74 5.44
C ARG A 39 18.04 -0.42 5.20
N TRP A 40 17.39 -1.15 4.29
CA TRP A 40 15.97 -1.00 4.05
C TRP A 40 15.07 -1.08 5.30
N PRO A 41 15.41 -1.83 6.38
CA PRO A 41 14.59 -1.79 7.59
C PRO A 41 14.51 -0.40 8.22
N GLU A 42 15.49 0.47 7.95
CA GLU A 42 15.59 1.83 8.51
C GLU A 42 15.00 2.90 7.59
N TRP A 43 14.53 2.54 6.39
CA TRP A 43 13.88 3.48 5.50
C TRP A 43 12.61 4.03 6.13
N THR A 44 12.47 5.35 6.14
CA THR A 44 11.22 6.00 6.55
C THR A 44 10.23 5.97 5.40
N ASN A 45 8.95 5.77 5.70
CA ASN A 45 7.88 5.78 4.71
C ASN A 45 6.74 6.67 5.20
N ASP A 46 6.26 7.55 4.32
CA ASP A 46 5.07 8.35 4.54
C ASP A 46 4.04 8.11 3.45
N ALA A 47 2.76 8.04 3.85
CA ALA A 47 1.65 8.17 2.93
C ALA A 47 1.52 9.66 2.56
N TRP A 48 1.99 10.01 1.36
CA TRP A 48 1.79 11.33 0.80
C TRP A 48 0.46 11.37 0.06
N TRP A 49 -0.24 12.49 0.19
CA TRP A 49 -1.48 12.75 -0.51
C TRP A 49 -1.56 14.17 -1.04
N HIS A 50 -2.27 14.35 -2.15
CA HIS A 50 -2.60 15.65 -2.71
C HIS A 50 -4.03 15.66 -3.24
N SER A 51 -4.86 16.58 -2.74
CA SER A 51 -6.23 16.77 -3.23
C SER A 51 -6.20 17.62 -4.49
N LEU A 52 -6.66 17.06 -5.62
CA LEU A 52 -6.77 17.80 -6.88
C LEU A 52 -7.91 18.82 -6.86
N GLU A 53 -8.86 18.69 -5.94
CA GLU A 53 -9.97 19.64 -5.79
C GLU A 53 -9.56 20.85 -4.95
N ARG A 54 -8.83 20.63 -3.85
CA ARG A 54 -8.51 21.68 -2.88
C ARG A 54 -7.10 22.24 -3.01
N GLY A 55 -6.23 21.55 -3.75
CA GLY A 55 -4.81 21.89 -3.86
C GLY A 55 -4.00 21.64 -2.59
N SER A 56 -4.61 21.09 -1.54
CA SER A 56 -3.93 20.78 -0.28
C SER A 56 -3.11 19.49 -0.39
N THR A 57 -1.93 19.50 0.23
CA THR A 57 -0.98 18.38 0.26
C THR A 57 -0.63 18.04 1.70
N GLY A 58 -0.42 16.76 1.99
CA GLY A 58 0.05 16.32 3.30
C GLY A 58 0.81 15.00 3.27
N ARG A 59 1.33 14.62 4.44
CA ARG A 59 2.01 13.36 4.70
C ARG A 59 1.58 12.78 6.03
N LEU A 60 1.62 11.46 6.12
CA LEU A 60 1.41 10.74 7.36
C LEU A 60 2.42 9.58 7.49
N PRO A 61 3.07 9.42 8.65
CA PRO A 61 4.07 8.36 8.85
C PRO A 61 3.46 6.97 8.83
N LEU A 62 3.99 6.12 7.95
CA LEU A 62 3.68 4.69 7.88
C LEU A 62 4.61 3.85 8.74
N GLY A 63 5.78 4.38 9.09
CA GLY A 63 6.80 3.70 9.89
C GLY A 63 7.99 3.20 9.06
N PRO A 64 8.99 2.61 9.74
CA PRO A 64 10.23 2.18 9.10
C PRO A 64 10.04 0.91 8.26
N GLY A 65 10.95 0.64 7.33
CA GLY A 65 10.95 -0.59 6.53
C GLY A 65 10.58 -0.36 5.07
N LEU A 66 9.96 -1.36 4.46
CA LEU A 66 9.76 -1.41 3.02
C LEU A 66 8.28 -1.36 2.65
N VAL A 67 7.90 -0.39 1.81
CA VAL A 67 6.60 -0.33 1.16
C VAL A 67 6.79 -0.50 -0.35
N PHE A 68 6.23 -1.57 -0.92
CA PHE A 68 6.40 -1.89 -2.34
C PHE A 68 5.27 -1.38 -3.24
N ARG A 69 4.04 -1.26 -2.73
CA ARG A 69 2.88 -0.71 -3.45
C ARG A 69 1.84 -0.24 -2.43
N LEU A 70 0.90 0.56 -2.94
CA LEU A 70 -0.33 0.92 -2.24
C LEU A 70 -1.54 0.60 -3.13
N ALA A 71 -2.71 0.48 -2.52
CA ALA A 71 -3.97 0.32 -3.23
C ALA A 71 -5.05 1.25 -2.68
N VAL A 72 -5.89 1.75 -3.57
CA VAL A 72 -7.02 2.64 -3.22
C VAL A 72 -8.29 1.81 -3.14
N ALA A 73 -8.92 1.81 -1.98
CA ALA A 73 -10.20 1.15 -1.69
C ALA A 73 -11.31 2.21 -1.53
N ALA A 74 -12.53 1.75 -1.22
CA ALA A 74 -13.73 2.59 -1.08
C ALA A 74 -13.50 3.83 -0.23
N ARG A 75 -13.20 3.74 1.07
CA ARG A 75 -12.88 4.89 1.95
C ARG A 75 -11.52 4.78 2.62
N ARG A 76 -10.62 4.00 2.01
CA ARG A 76 -9.32 3.67 2.57
C ARG A 76 -8.24 3.66 1.51
N THR A 77 -7.01 3.95 1.91
CA THR A 77 -5.81 3.62 1.15
C THR A 77 -4.98 2.63 1.96
N ALA A 78 -4.55 1.55 1.33
CA ALA A 78 -3.86 0.44 1.97
C ALA A 78 -2.39 0.39 1.53
N PHE A 79 -1.49 0.24 2.51
CA PHE A 79 -0.06 0.13 2.30
C PHE A 79 0.44 -1.18 2.91
N ALA A 80 1.02 -2.07 2.10
CA ALA A 80 1.69 -3.25 2.61
C ALA A 80 3.12 -2.88 3.02
N ARG A 81 3.38 -2.89 4.33
CA ARG A 81 4.70 -2.61 4.90
C ARG A 81 5.36 -3.91 5.32
N VAL A 82 6.56 -4.14 4.82
CA VAL A 82 7.44 -5.26 5.18
C VAL A 82 8.48 -4.75 6.17
N HIS A 83 8.72 -5.50 7.25
CA HIS A 83 9.70 -5.16 8.27
C HIS A 83 10.20 -6.43 8.99
N PRO A 84 11.47 -6.49 9.46
CA PRO A 84 11.97 -7.65 10.19
C PRO A 84 11.15 -8.04 11.43
N ASP A 85 10.52 -7.05 12.08
CA ASP A 85 9.66 -7.28 13.26
C ASP A 85 8.26 -7.80 12.91
N GLY A 86 7.91 -7.83 11.64
CA GLY A 86 6.60 -8.26 11.17
C GLY A 86 6.07 -7.38 10.04
N ASP A 87 5.42 -8.06 9.09
CA ASP A 87 4.74 -7.40 8.00
C ASP A 87 3.34 -6.97 8.43
N GLU A 88 2.86 -5.88 7.85
CA GLU A 88 1.53 -5.37 8.13
C GLU A 88 0.86 -4.72 6.91
N LEU A 89 -0.47 -4.69 6.95
CA LEU A 89 -1.27 -3.82 6.12
C LEU A 89 -1.66 -2.59 6.94
N VAL A 90 -1.16 -1.42 6.54
CA VAL A 90 -1.53 -0.13 7.14
C VAL A 90 -2.72 0.44 6.36
N LEU A 91 -3.82 0.71 7.05
CA LEU A 91 -5.02 1.31 6.49
C LEU A 91 -5.10 2.78 6.88
N VAL A 92 -5.19 3.65 5.87
CA VAL A 92 -5.36 5.10 6.01
C VAL A 92 -6.79 5.46 5.64
N ALA A 93 -7.50 6.16 6.51
CA ALA A 93 -8.83 6.69 6.21
C ALA A 93 -8.76 7.89 5.27
N THR A 94 -9.67 7.93 4.29
CA THR A 94 -9.72 8.94 3.23
C THR A 94 -11.09 9.64 3.15
N ASP A 95 -11.94 9.44 4.15
CA ASP A 95 -13.27 10.02 4.28
C ASP A 95 -13.28 11.41 4.95
N THR A 96 -12.11 11.90 5.37
CA THR A 96 -11.93 13.24 5.93
C THR A 96 -10.84 14.00 5.17
N ASP A 97 -10.82 15.31 5.35
CA ASP A 97 -9.83 16.20 4.72
C ASP A 97 -8.43 16.07 5.34
N SER A 98 -8.31 15.31 6.43
CA SER A 98 -7.06 15.02 7.12
C SER A 98 -6.90 13.50 7.27
N PRO A 99 -6.31 12.83 6.27
CA PRO A 99 -6.11 11.39 6.33
C PRO A 99 -5.37 10.93 7.59
N ALA A 100 -5.79 9.79 8.14
CA ALA A 100 -5.24 9.23 9.38
C ALA A 100 -5.05 7.72 9.27
N VAL A 101 -4.02 7.17 9.91
CA VAL A 101 -3.93 5.70 10.09
C VAL A 101 -5.06 5.28 11.02
N VAL A 102 -5.89 4.36 10.54
CA VAL A 102 -7.02 3.83 11.32
C VAL A 102 -6.84 2.37 11.72
N ALA A 103 -5.95 1.64 11.04
CA ALA A 103 -5.59 0.29 11.43
C ALA A 103 -4.19 -0.11 10.95
N ARG A 104 -3.59 -1.03 11.71
CA ARG A 104 -2.38 -1.78 11.35
C ARG A 104 -2.67 -3.26 11.56
N LEU A 105 -2.75 -4.00 10.47
CA LEU A 105 -3.16 -5.40 10.50
C LEU A 105 -1.93 -6.28 10.27
N PRO A 106 -1.58 -7.18 11.21
CA PRO A 106 -0.44 -8.08 11.00
C PRO A 106 -0.71 -8.99 9.80
N LEU A 107 0.33 -9.22 8.99
CA LEU A 107 0.29 -10.12 7.86
C LEU A 107 1.16 -11.35 8.14
N PRO A 108 0.78 -12.55 7.65
CA PRO A 108 1.58 -13.76 7.87
C PRO A 108 2.97 -13.63 7.24
N ALA A 109 4.02 -14.06 7.96
CA ALA A 109 5.40 -13.96 7.49
C ALA A 109 5.63 -14.69 6.15
N MET A 110 6.50 -14.13 5.32
CA MET A 110 6.92 -14.75 4.05
C MET A 110 8.21 -15.55 4.28
N ASP A 111 8.21 -16.85 3.96
CA ASP A 111 9.39 -17.72 4.11
C ASP A 111 10.62 -17.18 3.35
N GLY A 112 10.41 -16.52 2.21
CA GLY A 112 11.44 -15.87 1.40
C GLY A 112 11.50 -14.35 1.54
N ALA A 113 11.07 -13.78 2.68
CA ALA A 113 11.09 -12.34 2.91
C ALA A 113 12.51 -11.74 2.80
N PRO A 114 12.64 -10.45 2.43
CA PRO A 114 13.92 -9.75 2.49
C PRO A 114 14.47 -9.76 3.93
N ARG A 115 15.80 -9.80 4.05
CA ARG A 115 16.50 -9.80 5.34
C ARG A 115 17.37 -8.55 5.50
N PRO A 116 17.61 -8.07 6.73
CA PRO A 116 18.57 -7.00 6.98
C PRO A 116 19.94 -7.33 6.39
N GLY A 117 20.62 -6.32 5.83
CA GLY A 117 21.92 -6.47 5.17
C GLY A 117 21.86 -6.97 3.72
N GLY A 118 20.70 -7.44 3.25
CA GLY A 118 20.46 -7.79 1.85
C GLY A 118 19.66 -6.73 1.09
N THR A 119 19.74 -6.71 -0.23
CA THR A 119 18.86 -5.86 -1.04
C THR A 119 17.41 -6.38 -0.94
N PRO A 120 16.40 -5.51 -0.83
CA PRO A 120 15.02 -5.95 -0.64
C PRO A 120 14.31 -6.35 -1.94
N TRP A 121 15.05 -6.54 -3.04
CA TRP A 121 14.49 -6.87 -4.35
C TRP A 121 15.14 -8.08 -5.02
N ASP A 122 16.40 -8.40 -4.80
CA ASP A 122 17.06 -9.50 -5.52
C ASP A 122 16.82 -10.85 -4.84
N GLY A 123 16.16 -11.77 -5.54
CA GLY A 123 15.99 -13.16 -5.07
C GLY A 123 15.10 -13.31 -3.83
N VAL A 124 14.28 -12.32 -3.52
CA VAL A 124 13.42 -12.28 -2.32
C VAL A 124 11.94 -12.11 -2.70
N GLN A 125 11.07 -12.64 -1.87
CA GLN A 125 9.63 -12.52 -2.01
C GLN A 125 9.13 -11.13 -1.62
N ARG A 126 7.99 -10.75 -2.20
CA ARG A 126 7.36 -9.44 -1.99
C ARG A 126 5.87 -9.61 -1.79
N ARG A 127 5.21 -8.52 -1.40
CA ARG A 127 3.75 -8.45 -1.32
C ARG A 127 3.20 -7.69 -2.52
N ALA A 128 2.16 -8.23 -3.11
CA ALA A 128 1.25 -7.46 -3.94
C ALA A 128 0.04 -7.05 -3.09
N VAL A 129 -0.46 -5.84 -3.31
CA VAL A 129 -1.68 -5.31 -2.72
C VAL A 129 -2.56 -4.77 -3.85
N ALA A 130 -3.85 -5.11 -3.79
CA ALA A 130 -4.86 -4.64 -4.74
C ALA A 130 -6.14 -4.29 -4.00
N ALA A 131 -6.84 -3.28 -4.49
CA ALA A 131 -8.12 -2.83 -3.98
C ALA A 131 -8.89 -2.14 -5.11
N SER A 132 -10.19 -1.99 -4.91
CA SER A 132 -11.08 -1.33 -5.85
C SER A 132 -11.66 -0.07 -5.21
N PRO A 133 -11.67 1.10 -5.87
CA PRO A 133 -12.23 2.34 -5.31
C PRO A 133 -13.74 2.26 -5.00
N GLY A 134 -14.45 1.25 -5.51
CA GLY A 134 -15.86 0.99 -5.22
C GLY A 134 -16.11 -0.03 -4.11
N SER A 135 -15.07 -0.63 -3.53
CA SER A 135 -15.19 -1.74 -2.57
C SER A 135 -14.34 -1.50 -1.32
N PRO A 136 -14.81 -1.88 -0.12
CA PRO A 136 -13.98 -1.83 1.09
C PRO A 136 -12.91 -2.93 1.11
N LEU A 137 -12.95 -3.87 0.15
CA LEU A 137 -12.07 -5.01 0.12
C LEU A 137 -10.66 -4.65 -0.34
N VAL A 138 -9.67 -5.19 0.38
CA VAL A 138 -8.25 -5.14 0.04
C VAL A 138 -7.73 -6.57 -0.03
N ALA A 139 -7.09 -6.91 -1.13
CA ALA A 139 -6.41 -8.19 -1.32
C ALA A 139 -4.90 -8.01 -1.14
N VAL A 140 -4.28 -8.85 -0.31
CA VAL A 140 -2.82 -8.83 -0.08
C VAL A 140 -2.27 -10.24 -0.23
N THR A 141 -1.21 -10.40 -1.03
CA THR A 141 -0.53 -11.69 -1.14
C THR A 141 0.39 -11.95 0.05
N ARG A 142 0.56 -13.22 0.41
CA ARG A 142 1.62 -13.63 1.35
C ARG A 142 3.00 -13.63 0.70
N GLY A 143 3.11 -13.62 -0.63
CA GLY A 143 4.40 -13.61 -1.34
C GLY A 143 5.12 -14.97 -1.27
N GLY A 144 5.44 -15.56 -2.42
CA GLY A 144 6.06 -16.90 -2.50
C GLY A 144 5.15 -18.04 -2.03
N HIS A 145 3.88 -17.74 -1.76
CA HIS A 145 2.87 -18.69 -1.29
C HIS A 145 1.62 -18.57 -2.16
N GLY A 146 0.84 -19.65 -2.25
CA GLY A 146 -0.44 -19.65 -2.95
C GLY A 146 -1.58 -19.06 -2.11
N GLU A 147 -1.36 -17.88 -1.50
CA GLU A 147 -2.29 -17.29 -0.53
C GLU A 147 -2.54 -15.81 -0.82
N ILE A 148 -3.82 -15.44 -0.84
CA ILE A 148 -4.31 -14.07 -0.93
C ILE A 148 -5.24 -13.83 0.25
N HIS A 149 -4.88 -12.89 1.11
CA HIS A 149 -5.70 -12.47 2.24
C HIS A 149 -6.65 -11.38 1.78
N LEU A 150 -7.96 -11.65 1.85
CA LEU A 150 -9.01 -10.69 1.53
C LEU A 150 -9.48 -10.05 2.83
N ILE A 151 -9.32 -8.74 2.91
CA ILE A 151 -9.50 -7.95 4.11
C ILE A 151 -10.62 -6.93 3.86
N ASP A 152 -11.55 -6.81 4.78
CA ASP A 152 -12.50 -5.70 4.86
C ASP A 152 -11.81 -4.52 5.55
N ALA A 153 -11.49 -3.47 4.79
CA ALA A 153 -10.80 -2.29 5.29
C ALA A 153 -11.72 -1.35 6.11
N GLU A 154 -13.01 -1.66 6.19
CA GLU A 154 -14.01 -0.91 6.95
C GLU A 154 -14.64 -1.75 8.06
N ALA A 155 -14.06 -2.91 8.36
CA ALA A 155 -14.50 -3.76 9.46
C ALA A 155 -14.66 -2.96 10.76
N ALA A 156 -15.78 -3.18 11.45
CA ALA A 156 -16.09 -2.49 12.69
C ALA A 156 -14.99 -2.75 13.75
N PRO A 157 -14.73 -1.79 14.65
CA PRO A 157 -13.82 -2.00 15.78
C PRO A 157 -14.18 -3.28 16.55
N GLY A 158 -13.20 -4.15 16.77
CA GLY A 158 -13.39 -5.43 17.46
C GLY A 158 -13.88 -6.59 16.58
N ALA A 159 -14.28 -6.34 15.32
CA ALA A 159 -14.53 -7.40 14.35
C ALA A 159 -13.21 -7.87 13.70
N SER A 160 -13.18 -9.13 13.24
CA SER A 160 -12.07 -9.61 12.42
C SER A 160 -12.14 -8.94 11.04
N PRO A 161 -11.08 -8.22 10.61
CA PRO A 161 -11.05 -7.62 9.28
C PRO A 161 -10.72 -8.64 8.19
N LEU A 162 -10.19 -9.82 8.52
CA LEU A 162 -9.98 -10.90 7.56
C LEU A 162 -11.32 -11.52 7.15
N VAL A 163 -11.71 -11.32 5.90
CA VAL A 163 -12.91 -11.92 5.31
C VAL A 163 -12.65 -13.38 4.97
N THR A 164 -11.57 -13.65 4.24
CA THR A 164 -11.15 -15.00 3.87
C THR A 164 -9.70 -15.03 3.39
N THR A 165 -9.14 -16.23 3.31
CA THR A 165 -7.87 -16.48 2.61
C THR A 165 -8.14 -17.32 1.37
N LEU A 166 -7.98 -16.72 0.19
CA LEU A 166 -8.08 -17.43 -1.07
C LEU A 166 -6.81 -18.24 -1.29
N LYS A 167 -6.97 -19.51 -1.69
CA LYS A 167 -5.87 -20.39 -2.06
C LYS A 167 -5.77 -20.47 -3.59
N VAL A 168 -4.55 -20.34 -4.10
CA VAL A 168 -4.23 -20.57 -5.51
C VAL A 168 -3.29 -21.77 -5.63
N PRO A 169 -3.34 -22.55 -6.73
CA PRO A 169 -2.64 -23.83 -6.83
C PRO A 169 -1.12 -23.70 -6.95
N THR A 170 -0.60 -22.49 -7.19
CA THR A 170 0.83 -22.22 -7.36
C THR A 170 1.30 -21.09 -6.45
N PRO A 171 2.59 -21.06 -6.07
CA PRO A 171 3.18 -19.92 -5.36
C PRO A 171 3.05 -18.61 -6.14
N LEU A 172 2.67 -17.53 -5.45
CA LEU A 172 2.71 -16.17 -5.97
C LEU A 172 4.12 -15.59 -5.80
N ASN A 173 5.07 -16.10 -6.58
CA ASN A 173 6.47 -15.65 -6.55
C ASN A 173 6.58 -14.16 -6.87
N ASP A 174 7.52 -13.48 -6.20
CA ASP A 174 7.71 -12.02 -6.25
C ASP A 174 6.46 -11.22 -5.86
N GLY A 175 5.53 -11.87 -5.15
CA GLY A 175 4.24 -11.32 -4.75
C GLY A 175 3.11 -11.54 -5.77
N GLY A 176 3.41 -12.01 -6.98
CA GLY A 176 2.46 -12.14 -8.07
C GLY A 176 1.95 -10.79 -8.61
N HIS A 177 0.94 -10.86 -9.48
CA HIS A 177 0.21 -9.69 -9.97
C HIS A 177 -1.25 -9.83 -9.55
N LEU A 178 -1.75 -8.85 -8.80
CA LEU A 178 -3.14 -8.82 -8.35
C LEU A 178 -3.87 -7.65 -9.00
N ALA A 179 -5.11 -7.92 -9.38
CA ALA A 179 -6.11 -6.91 -9.63
C ALA A 179 -7.37 -7.26 -8.85
N LEU A 180 -7.98 -6.27 -8.21
CA LEU A 180 -9.28 -6.39 -7.56
C LEU A 180 -10.21 -5.40 -8.23
N ILE A 181 -11.26 -5.89 -8.87
CA ILE A 181 -12.20 -5.08 -9.65
C ILE A 181 -13.60 -5.42 -9.16
N THR A 182 -14.43 -4.41 -8.96
CA THR A 182 -15.86 -4.57 -8.71
C THR A 182 -16.68 -3.85 -9.77
N PRO A 183 -17.89 -4.31 -10.10
CA PRO A 183 -18.72 -3.66 -11.10
C PRO A 183 -18.97 -2.17 -10.77
N GLY A 184 -18.71 -1.28 -11.73
CA GLY A 184 -18.98 0.15 -11.58
C GLY A 184 -18.05 0.90 -10.63
N ASP A 185 -16.90 0.34 -10.28
CA ASP A 185 -16.02 0.85 -9.23
C ASP A 185 -15.16 2.08 -9.56
N GLY A 186 -15.22 2.55 -10.81
CA GLY A 186 -14.42 3.69 -11.25
C GLY A 186 -12.91 3.41 -11.36
N ALA A 187 -12.43 2.18 -11.15
CA ALA A 187 -11.00 1.83 -11.18
C ALA A 187 -10.34 2.15 -12.53
N HIS A 188 -11.14 2.28 -13.59
CA HIS A 188 -10.65 2.69 -14.91
C HIS A 188 -10.06 4.11 -14.94
N GLY A 189 -10.38 4.97 -13.98
CA GLY A 189 -9.78 6.28 -13.83
C GLY A 189 -8.30 6.24 -13.41
N ASP A 190 -7.82 5.11 -12.87
CA ASP A 190 -6.41 4.89 -12.54
C ASP A 190 -5.83 3.74 -13.39
N PRO A 191 -5.35 4.03 -14.62
CA PRO A 191 -4.87 3.00 -15.54
C PRO A 191 -3.58 2.32 -15.06
N VAL A 192 -2.82 2.96 -14.17
CA VAL A 192 -1.57 2.43 -13.59
C VAL A 192 -1.87 1.41 -12.48
N GLY A 193 -3.07 1.50 -11.93
CA GLY A 193 -3.36 0.99 -10.61
C GLY A 193 -4.11 -0.32 -10.49
N ARG A 194 -4.34 -0.99 -11.61
CA ARG A 194 -5.16 -2.19 -11.66
C ARG A 194 -4.43 -3.40 -11.12
#